data_AF-A0AAW6VIR7-F1
#
_entry.id   AF-A0AAW6VIR7-F1
#
_cell.length_a   1.000
_cell.length_b   1.000
_cell.length_c   1.000
_cell.angle_alpha   90.00
_cell.angle_beta   90.00
_cell.angle_gamma   90.00
#
_symmetry.space_group_name_H-M   'P 1'
#
loop_
_entity.id
_entity.type
_entity.pdbx_description
1 polymer ?
#
loop_
_entity_poly.entity_id
_entity_poly.type
_entity_poly.pdbx_seq_one_letter_code
_entity_poly.pdbx_strand_id
1 'polypeptide(L)'
;MKKIIVKKDKNKEEFFNKFLKNEIDKEVNLKEDFVKVFIPETKEEDVICFFADKNVKIIVIDDFFQNLEIFLDTTNMERMARKIINKIDIDDEFEDYEFIFVSQNNPAFFDSNSFTIRKFIKSGTYRDMFQLGLSLDVRQLNFTFGYEYEFEKK
;
A
#
# COMPACT_ATOMS: atom_id res chain seq x y z
N MET A 1 -2.56 -14.32 -20.32
CA MET A 1 -2.98 -13.31 -19.32
C MET A 1 -3.78 -12.25 -20.06
N LYS A 2 -4.91 -11.76 -19.51
CA LYS A 2 -5.68 -10.71 -20.18
C LYS A 2 -4.99 -9.37 -19.94
N LYS A 3 -4.94 -8.53 -20.98
CA LYS A 3 -4.21 -7.26 -20.97
C LYS A 3 -5.14 -6.08 -20.65
N ILE A 4 -4.68 -5.19 -19.77
CA ILE A 4 -5.36 -3.96 -19.36
C ILE A 4 -4.43 -2.79 -19.70
N ILE A 5 -4.93 -1.84 -20.49
CA ILE A 5 -4.19 -0.63 -20.84
C ILE A 5 -4.45 0.41 -19.75
N VAL A 6 -3.37 0.87 -19.12
CA VAL A 6 -3.39 1.88 -18.05
C VAL A 6 -2.98 3.22 -18.63
N LYS A 7 -3.81 4.24 -18.42
CA LYS A 7 -3.49 5.61 -18.82
C LYS A 7 -2.83 6.32 -17.66
N LYS A 8 -1.57 6.75 -17.83
CA LYS A 8 -0.75 7.37 -16.76
C LYS A 8 -1.38 8.64 -16.18
N ASP A 9 -2.16 9.37 -16.98
CA ASP A 9 -2.75 10.67 -16.63
C ASP A 9 -4.27 10.60 -16.33
N LYS A 10 -4.84 9.41 -16.07
CA LYS A 10 -6.26 9.27 -15.70
C LYS A 10 -6.47 8.79 -14.26
N ASN A 11 -7.61 9.22 -13.72
CA ASN A 11 -8.18 8.93 -12.41
C ASN A 11 -7.65 7.64 -11.76
N LYS A 12 -6.62 7.76 -10.91
CA LYS A 12 -6.01 6.64 -10.19
C LYS A 12 -7.00 5.92 -9.27
N GLU A 13 -7.98 6.63 -8.72
CA GLU A 13 -9.05 6.02 -7.94
C GLU A 13 -9.82 5.00 -8.79
N GLU A 14 -10.23 5.37 -10.01
CA GLU A 14 -10.94 4.47 -10.92
C GLU A 14 -10.09 3.24 -11.26
N PHE A 15 -8.78 3.43 -11.46
CA PHE A 15 -7.86 2.33 -11.67
C PHE A 15 -7.83 1.38 -10.47
N PHE A 16 -7.56 1.88 -9.27
CA PHE A 16 -7.41 1.02 -8.09
C PHE A 16 -8.73 0.35 -7.68
N ASN A 17 -9.87 1.02 -7.86
CA ASN A 17 -11.18 0.40 -7.67
C ASN A 17 -11.39 -0.79 -8.62
N LYS A 18 -11.03 -0.65 -9.90
CA LYS A 18 -11.09 -1.75 -10.88
C LYS A 18 -10.04 -2.83 -10.62
N PHE A 19 -8.84 -2.44 -10.20
CA PHE A 19 -7.76 -3.36 -9.85
C PHE A 19 -8.19 -4.29 -8.72
N LEU A 20 -8.70 -3.76 -7.61
CA LEU A 20 -9.17 -4.59 -6.49
C LEU A 20 -10.35 -5.49 -6.86
N LYS A 21 -11.25 -5.01 -7.74
CA LYS A 21 -12.33 -5.85 -8.26
C LYS A 21 -11.81 -7.01 -9.12
N ASN A 22 -10.78 -6.76 -9.94
CA ASN A 22 -10.24 -7.77 -10.85
C ASN A 22 -9.32 -8.79 -10.16
N GLU A 23 -8.45 -8.32 -9.26
CA GLU A 23 -7.39 -9.14 -8.66
C GLU A 23 -7.86 -9.91 -7.43
N ILE A 24 -8.78 -9.34 -6.65
CA ILE A 24 -9.21 -9.91 -5.36
C ILE A 24 -10.73 -9.87 -5.13
N ASP A 25 -11.52 -9.60 -6.17
CA ASP A 25 -12.99 -9.51 -6.15
C ASP A 25 -13.55 -8.63 -5.02
N LYS A 26 -12.94 -7.46 -4.81
CA LYS A 26 -13.41 -6.48 -3.82
C LYS A 26 -14.02 -5.26 -4.49
N GLU A 27 -15.25 -4.93 -4.10
CA GLU A 27 -15.91 -3.68 -4.44
C GLU A 27 -15.60 -2.64 -3.38
N VAL A 28 -15.10 -1.49 -3.82
CA VAL A 28 -14.53 -0.44 -3.00
C VAL A 28 -14.89 0.93 -3.58
N ASN A 29 -14.86 1.96 -2.76
CA ASN A 29 -14.95 3.37 -3.14
C ASN A 29 -13.75 4.13 -2.59
N LEU A 30 -12.59 3.83 -3.17
CA LEU A 30 -11.32 4.40 -2.78
C LEU A 30 -11.28 5.92 -2.98
N LYS A 31 -10.74 6.63 -1.99
CA LYS A 31 -10.44 8.07 -2.02
C LYS A 31 -8.95 8.31 -1.92
N GLU A 32 -8.39 9.08 -2.85
CA GLU A 32 -6.98 9.47 -2.87
C GLU A 32 -6.64 10.45 -1.74
N ASP A 33 -5.50 10.25 -1.09
CA ASP A 33 -4.89 11.20 -0.15
C ASP A 33 -3.36 10.96 -0.09
N PHE A 34 -2.66 11.81 0.66
CA PHE A 34 -1.20 11.83 0.72
C PHE A 34 -0.70 11.99 2.15
N VAL A 35 0.41 11.32 2.47
CA VAL A 35 1.17 11.53 3.71
C VAL A 35 2.64 11.73 3.44
N LYS A 36 3.29 12.52 4.30
CA LYS A 36 4.74 12.66 4.31
C LYS A 36 5.36 11.67 5.29
N VAL A 37 6.35 10.92 4.83
CA VAL A 37 7.05 9.90 5.62
C VAL A 37 8.54 10.20 5.58
N PHE A 38 9.12 10.36 6.77
CA PHE A 38 10.55 10.57 6.90
C PHE A 38 11.31 9.26 6.75
N ILE A 39 12.35 9.29 5.92
CA ILE A 39 13.26 8.18 5.65
C ILE A 39 14.58 8.47 6.39
N PRO A 40 14.91 7.75 7.46
CA PRO A 40 16.16 7.98 8.19
C PRO A 40 17.42 7.72 7.38
N GLU A 41 17.37 6.78 6.44
CA GLU A 41 18.51 6.36 5.61
C GLU A 41 18.98 7.50 4.71
N THR A 42 18.04 8.19 4.06
CA THR A 42 18.32 9.33 3.18
C THR A 42 18.23 10.68 3.91
N LYS A 43 17.62 10.71 5.10
CA LYS A 43 17.24 11.91 5.87
C LYS A 43 16.29 12.84 5.11
N GLU A 44 15.48 12.29 4.22
CA GLU A 44 14.52 13.02 3.39
C GLU A 44 13.07 12.64 3.72
N GLU A 45 12.13 13.44 3.24
CA GLU A 45 10.70 13.11 3.29
C GLU A 45 10.24 12.62 1.92
N ASP A 46 9.62 11.45 1.87
CA ASP A 46 8.87 11.00 0.70
C ASP A 46 7.38 11.28 0.89
N VAL A 47 6.69 11.58 -0.21
CA VAL A 47 5.26 11.91 -0.23
C VAL A 47 4.50 10.69 -0.71
N ILE A 48 4.00 9.86 0.19
CA ILE A 48 3.30 8.63 -0.14
C ILE A 48 1.86 8.92 -0.57
N CYS A 49 1.52 8.57 -1.80
CA CYS A 49 0.16 8.51 -2.30
C CYS A 49 -0.52 7.22 -1.81
N PHE A 50 -1.71 7.36 -1.21
CA PHE A 50 -2.52 6.22 -0.78
C PHE A 50 -3.99 6.45 -1.08
N PHE A 51 -4.75 5.37 -1.06
CA PHE A 51 -6.18 5.37 -1.29
C PHE A 51 -6.88 4.62 -0.17
N ALA A 52 -7.94 5.19 0.39
CA ALA A 52 -8.66 4.56 1.49
C ALA A 52 -10.16 4.44 1.22
N ASP A 53 -10.74 3.32 1.66
CA ASP A 53 -12.17 3.18 1.86
C ASP A 53 -12.40 2.66 3.29
N LYS A 54 -12.92 3.55 4.13
CA LYS A 54 -13.16 3.26 5.55
C LYS A 54 -14.33 2.29 5.76
N ASN A 55 -15.29 2.22 4.85
CA ASN A 55 -16.48 1.38 5.02
C ASN A 55 -16.13 -0.11 4.90
N VAL A 56 -15.18 -0.41 4.01
CA VAL A 56 -14.67 -1.78 3.76
C VAL A 56 -13.32 -2.03 4.40
N LYS A 57 -12.78 -1.05 5.14
CA LYS A 57 -11.51 -1.10 5.88
C LYS A 57 -10.30 -1.47 5.01
N ILE A 58 -10.16 -0.81 3.86
CA ILE A 58 -9.04 -1.04 2.92
C ILE A 58 -8.24 0.24 2.74
N ILE A 59 -6.91 0.08 2.73
CA ILE A 59 -5.93 1.11 2.38
C ILE A 59 -5.04 0.54 1.28
N VAL A 60 -4.94 1.23 0.15
CA VAL A 60 -4.02 0.90 -0.95
C VAL A 60 -2.87 1.90 -0.95
N ILE A 61 -1.64 1.40 -1.00
CA ILE A 61 -0.42 2.22 -1.12
C ILE A 61 0.06 2.15 -2.56
N ASP A 62 0.18 3.31 -3.21
CA ASP A 62 0.56 3.43 -4.62
C ASP A 62 2.07 3.48 -4.81
N ASP A 63 2.67 2.31 -5.03
CA ASP A 63 4.03 2.18 -5.56
C ASP A 63 4.00 1.87 -7.08
N PHE A 64 2.82 1.67 -7.66
CA PHE A 64 2.66 1.27 -9.06
C PHE A 64 2.82 2.44 -10.03
N PHE A 65 2.24 3.60 -9.71
CA PHE A 65 2.40 4.82 -10.51
C PHE A 65 3.51 5.73 -9.98
N GLN A 66 3.72 5.73 -8.65
CA GLN A 66 4.64 6.65 -8.01
C GLN A 66 6.10 6.18 -8.07
N ASN A 67 6.34 4.86 -8.05
CA ASN A 67 7.67 4.27 -7.91
C ASN A 67 8.43 4.89 -6.73
N LEU A 68 8.03 4.50 -5.52
CA LEU A 68 8.51 5.02 -4.25
C LEU A 68 10.03 4.90 -4.14
N GLU A 69 10.65 5.91 -3.54
CA GLU A 69 12.08 5.87 -3.24
C GLU A 69 12.36 5.06 -1.96
N ILE A 70 11.34 4.91 -1.11
CA ILE A 70 11.39 4.11 0.11
C ILE A 70 11.48 2.61 -0.20
N PHE A 71 12.51 1.96 0.35
CA PHE A 71 12.53 0.50 0.39
C PHE A 71 11.46 -0.02 1.35
N LEU A 72 10.56 -0.86 0.83
CA LEU A 72 9.41 -1.42 1.54
C LEU A 72 9.81 -2.57 2.50
N ASP A 73 10.73 -2.30 3.44
CA ASP A 73 10.98 -3.19 4.57
C ASP A 73 9.88 -3.08 5.64
N THR A 74 9.94 -3.96 6.63
CA THR A 74 8.95 -4.00 7.72
C THR A 74 8.86 -2.68 8.49
N THR A 75 9.99 -2.02 8.74
CA THR A 75 10.07 -0.78 9.52
C THR A 75 9.45 0.39 8.76
N ASN A 76 9.74 0.49 7.46
CA ASN A 76 9.21 1.52 6.60
C ASN A 76 7.73 1.30 6.30
N MET A 77 7.29 0.04 6.14
CA MET A 77 5.87 -0.33 6.10
C MET A 77 5.12 0.13 7.36
N GLU A 78 5.67 -0.13 8.55
CA GLU A 78 5.09 0.33 9.82
C GLU A 78 5.05 1.87 9.92
N ARG A 79 6.09 2.58 9.47
CA ARG A 79 6.14 4.05 9.41
C ARG A 79 5.03 4.63 8.55
N MET A 80 4.89 4.10 7.33
CA MET A 80 3.83 4.51 6.42
C MET A 80 2.45 4.23 7.03
N ALA A 81 2.23 3.01 7.51
CA ALA A 81 0.96 2.61 8.11
C ALA A 81 0.58 3.54 9.27
N ARG A 82 1.51 3.85 10.18
CA ARG A 82 1.26 4.77 11.30
C ARG A 82 0.90 6.17 10.83
N LYS A 83 1.60 6.71 9.83
CA LYS A 83 1.31 8.03 9.29
C LYS A 83 -0.08 8.08 8.62
N ILE A 84 -0.44 7.04 7.88
CA ILE A 84 -1.76 6.91 7.26
C ILE A 84 -2.86 6.79 8.31
N ILE A 85 -2.71 5.88 9.28
CA ILE A 85 -3.66 5.67 10.39
C ILE A 85 -3.96 6.98 11.11
N ASN A 86 -2.92 7.74 11.48
CA ASN A 86 -3.08 9.03 12.14
C ASN A 86 -3.76 10.06 11.23
N LYS A 87 -3.44 10.06 9.93
CA LYS A 87 -3.99 10.99 8.94
C LYS A 87 -5.49 10.78 8.73
N ILE A 88 -5.93 9.51 8.71
CA ILE A 88 -7.34 9.17 8.48
C ILE A 88 -8.12 8.87 9.77
N ASP A 89 -7.51 9.04 10.94
CA ASP A 89 -8.14 8.93 12.27
C ASP A 89 -8.80 7.56 12.53
N ILE A 90 -8.01 6.49 12.49
CA ILE A 90 -8.47 5.09 12.69
C ILE A 90 -7.70 4.32 13.79
N ASP A 91 -7.13 5.03 14.77
CA ASP A 91 -6.17 4.48 15.76
C ASP A 91 -6.66 3.27 16.58
N ASP A 92 -7.97 3.11 16.78
CA ASP A 92 -8.53 2.00 17.57
C ASP A 92 -9.00 0.80 16.74
N GLU A 93 -9.25 1.00 15.44
CA GLU A 93 -9.78 -0.03 14.54
C GLU A 93 -8.79 -0.47 13.45
N PHE A 94 -7.58 0.08 13.41
CA PHE A 94 -6.63 -0.18 12.33
C PHE A 94 -6.28 -1.67 12.13
N GLU A 95 -6.41 -2.50 13.16
CA GLU A 95 -6.12 -3.94 13.06
C GLU A 95 -7.09 -4.68 12.12
N ASP A 96 -8.29 -4.12 11.94
CA ASP A 96 -9.27 -4.64 10.99
C ASP A 96 -8.95 -4.23 9.55
N TYR A 97 -8.06 -3.25 9.34
CA TYR A 97 -7.74 -2.73 8.03
C TYR A 97 -6.75 -3.62 7.28
N GLU A 98 -7.00 -3.77 5.98
CA GLU A 98 -6.07 -4.39 5.06
C GLU A 98 -5.28 -3.31 4.31
N PHE A 99 -3.96 -3.37 4.45
CA PHE A 99 -3.02 -2.53 3.73
C PHE A 99 -2.53 -3.29 2.50
N ILE A 100 -2.84 -2.76 1.32
CA ILE A 100 -2.54 -3.36 0.03
C ILE A 100 -1.43 -2.53 -0.63
N PHE A 101 -0.22 -3.07 -0.66
CA PHE A 101 0.91 -2.44 -1.35
C PHE A 101 0.95 -2.95 -2.78
N VAL A 102 0.80 -2.06 -3.76
CA VAL A 102 0.78 -2.41 -5.19
C VAL A 102 2.02 -1.84 -5.85
N SER A 103 2.89 -2.70 -6.40
CA SER A 103 4.20 -2.33 -6.91
C SER A 103 4.46 -2.89 -8.31
N GLN A 104 5.16 -2.12 -9.15
CA GLN A 104 5.69 -2.63 -10.42
C GLN A 104 6.94 -3.47 -10.25
N ASN A 105 7.72 -3.21 -9.19
CA ASN A 105 9.01 -3.83 -8.97
C ASN A 105 9.14 -4.12 -7.48
N ASN A 106 8.63 -5.27 -7.03
CA ASN A 106 8.88 -5.70 -5.67
C ASN A 106 10.20 -6.50 -5.63
N PRO A 107 11.29 -5.94 -5.07
CA PRO A 107 12.57 -6.65 -4.99
C PRO A 107 12.49 -7.92 -4.14
N ALA A 108 11.46 -8.09 -3.30
CA ALA A 108 11.26 -9.30 -2.51
C ALA A 108 10.77 -10.51 -3.32
N PHE A 109 10.28 -10.34 -4.56
CA PHE A 109 9.61 -11.42 -5.31
C PHE A 109 10.21 -11.77 -6.66
N PHE A 110 11.24 -11.06 -7.16
CA PHE A 110 11.80 -11.23 -8.53
C PHE A 110 10.78 -11.09 -9.68
N ASP A 111 9.49 -10.93 -9.37
CA ASP A 111 8.39 -10.74 -10.29
C ASP A 111 8.08 -9.24 -10.44
N SER A 112 8.10 -8.76 -11.68
CA SER A 112 7.52 -7.48 -12.02
C SER A 112 6.00 -7.57 -11.85
N ASN A 113 5.38 -6.47 -11.39
CA ASN A 113 3.94 -6.34 -11.21
C ASN A 113 3.33 -7.29 -10.15
N SER A 114 3.51 -6.93 -8.87
CA SER A 114 2.99 -7.69 -7.73
C SER A 114 2.27 -6.79 -6.74
N PHE A 115 1.37 -7.39 -5.96
CA PHE A 115 0.78 -6.73 -4.80
C PHE A 115 0.86 -7.63 -3.57
N THR A 116 0.83 -6.97 -2.42
CA THR A 116 0.86 -7.66 -1.14
C THR A 116 -0.24 -7.13 -0.24
N ILE A 117 -0.90 -8.02 0.47
CA ILE A 117 -1.90 -7.66 1.48
C ILE A 117 -1.26 -7.86 2.84
N ARG A 118 -1.36 -6.84 3.69
CA ARG A 118 -0.79 -6.79 5.04
C ARG A 118 -1.84 -6.32 6.03
N LYS A 119 -1.72 -6.84 7.25
CA LYS A 119 -2.42 -6.34 8.42
C LYS A 119 -1.38 -5.95 9.47
N PHE A 120 -1.70 -4.94 10.23
CA PHE A 120 -0.88 -4.50 11.36
C PHE A 120 -1.61 -4.80 12.65
N ILE A 121 -0.87 -5.18 13.68
CA ILE A 121 -1.38 -5.42 15.04
C ILE A 121 -0.67 -4.51 16.04
N LYS A 122 -1.29 -4.25 17.18
CA LYS A 122 -0.66 -3.55 18.30
C LYS A 122 0.54 -4.38 18.79
N SER A 123 1.72 -3.77 18.84
CA SER A 123 2.88 -4.39 19.48
C SER A 123 2.72 -4.31 21.01
N GLY A 124 2.59 -5.47 21.66
CA GLY A 124 2.25 -5.59 23.09
C GLY A 124 3.37 -5.31 24.09
N THR A 125 4.60 -4.95 23.66
CA THR A 125 5.70 -4.73 24.61
C THR A 125 6.63 -3.60 24.20
N TYR A 126 6.65 -2.57 25.06
CA TYR A 126 7.66 -1.49 25.15
C TYR A 126 9.08 -2.04 25.32
N ARG A 127 9.69 -2.63 24.29
CA ARG A 127 11.11 -3.03 24.37
C ARG A 127 12.04 -2.49 23.29
N ASP A 128 11.53 -1.86 22.24
CA ASP A 128 12.37 -1.13 21.31
C ASP A 128 11.86 0.30 21.15
N MET A 129 12.71 1.29 21.44
CA MET A 129 12.44 2.72 21.19
C MET A 129 12.19 3.04 19.71
N PHE A 130 12.28 2.04 18.83
CA PHE A 130 12.12 2.14 17.38
C PHE A 130 10.78 1.59 16.86
N GLN A 131 10.00 0.87 17.68
CA GLN A 131 8.69 0.36 17.26
C GLN A 131 7.62 1.45 17.40
N LEU A 132 6.85 1.68 16.32
CA LEU A 132 5.82 2.72 16.26
C LEU A 132 4.49 2.33 16.92
N GLY A 133 4.51 1.25 17.71
CA GLY A 133 3.33 0.62 18.30
C GLY A 133 2.58 -0.33 17.34
N LEU A 134 3.10 -0.54 16.13
CA LEU A 134 2.56 -1.43 15.12
C LEU A 134 3.56 -2.55 14.86
N SER A 135 3.08 -3.75 14.56
CA SER A 135 3.86 -4.82 13.96
C SER A 135 3.08 -5.49 12.84
N LEU A 136 3.78 -6.00 11.83
CA LEU A 136 3.17 -6.77 10.76
C LEU A 136 2.67 -8.12 11.27
N ASP A 137 1.43 -8.49 10.91
CA ASP A 137 0.91 -9.84 11.13
C ASP A 137 1.70 -10.84 10.25
N VAL A 138 2.08 -11.97 10.84
CA VAL A 138 3.00 -12.98 10.28
C VAL A 138 2.39 -13.69 9.06
N ARG A 139 1.06 -13.63 8.88
CA ARG A 139 0.38 -14.17 7.70
C ARG A 139 0.42 -13.19 6.53
N GLN A 140 1.51 -13.24 5.79
CA GLN A 140 1.73 -12.41 4.61
C GLN A 140 1.22 -13.11 3.35
N LEU A 141 0.31 -12.46 2.62
CA LEU A 141 -0.14 -12.90 1.31
C LEU A 141 0.52 -12.04 0.23
N ASN A 142 1.22 -12.71 -0.69
CA ASN A 142 1.91 -12.08 -1.82
C ASN A 142 1.31 -12.64 -3.10
N PHE A 143 1.00 -11.74 -4.03
CA PHE A 143 0.29 -12.07 -5.25
C PHE A 143 0.99 -11.45 -6.46
N THR A 144 1.16 -12.27 -7.50
CA THR A 144 1.45 -11.78 -8.85
C THR A 144 0.14 -11.32 -9.48
N PHE A 145 0.18 -10.30 -10.33
CA PHE A 145 -1.03 -9.84 -11.01
C PHE A 145 -1.63 -10.92 -11.90
N GLY A 146 -2.94 -11.12 -11.82
CA GLY A 146 -3.70 -11.97 -12.73
C GLY A 146 -3.87 -11.38 -14.12
N TYR A 147 -3.62 -10.07 -14.27
CA TYR A 147 -3.71 -9.32 -15.50
C TYR A 147 -2.39 -8.62 -15.85
N GLU A 148 -2.13 -8.45 -17.14
CA GLU A 148 -1.00 -7.66 -17.62
C GLU A 148 -1.42 -6.19 -17.71
N TYR A 149 -0.82 -5.31 -16.90
CA TYR A 149 -1.10 -3.88 -16.91
C TYR A 149 0.01 -3.17 -17.66
N GLU A 150 -0.27 -2.69 -18.88
CA GLU A 150 0.69 -1.93 -19.68
C GLU A 150 0.29 -0.45 -19.66
N PHE A 151 1.25 0.43 -19.40
CA PHE A 151 1.04 1.85 -19.58
C PHE A 151 0.90 2.19 -21.08
N GLU A 152 -0.12 2.98 -21.40
CA GLU A 152 -0.29 3.55 -22.74
C GLU A 152 0.99 4.31 -23.13
N LYS A 153 1.64 3.87 -24.21
CA LYS A 153 2.81 4.56 -24.76
C LYS A 153 2.37 5.93 -25.28
N LYS A 154 3.05 6.98 -24.84
CA LYS A 154 2.85 8.35 -25.34
C LYS A 154 3.20 8.47 -26.81
#